data_AF-A0A968BTM7-F1
#
_entry.id   AF-A0A968BTM7-F1
#
_cell.length_a   1.000
_cell.length_b   1.000
_cell.length_c   1.000
_cell.angle_alpha   90.00
_cell.angle_beta   90.00
_cell.angle_gamma   90.00
#
_symmetry.space_group_name_H-M   'P 1'
#
loop_
_entity.id
_entity.type
_entity.pdbx_description
1 polymer ?
#
loop_
_entity_poly.entity_id
_entity_poly.type
_entity_poly.pdbx_seq_one_letter_code
_entity_poly.pdbx_strand_id
1 'polypeptide(L)'
;AFKRQQARWATGQAQCLVKLTRPLLRGQLDQGSGAAPEAQVSRDSGLPLSWAARIEGVLHLSVWLAHPMSMVLLLLTLPMVLGRIPMAFNLTIFWLVALGPFVAFALSQRHLYPDWKRRMMFMPVLALLGTGLALSNTVAIARGLLGRDLVFKRTPKFSVERRGDNWTGNRYALPFQWVTFGELALAAYAVVTVAAALVMGNYLAVPFLLLYVGGYAYIGLVGLHDAWANWQARPRLARSAVAADSHNK
;
A
#
# COMPACT_ATOMS: atom_id res chain seq x y z
N ALA A 1 -8.83 8.27 5.10
CA ALA A 1 -9.18 8.24 3.65
C ALA A 1 -8.10 7.56 2.79
N PHE A 2 -6.85 8.04 2.90
CA PHE A 2 -5.68 7.55 2.16
C PHE A 2 -5.51 6.01 2.16
N LYS A 3 -5.52 5.39 3.35
CA LYS A 3 -5.44 3.93 3.51
C LYS A 3 -6.48 3.15 2.68
N ARG A 4 -7.72 3.65 2.58
CA ARG A 4 -8.77 3.02 1.76
C ARG A 4 -8.53 3.20 0.26
N GLN A 5 -7.95 4.32 -0.16
CA GLN A 5 -7.56 4.54 -1.56
C GLN A 5 -6.49 3.54 -1.98
N GLN A 6 -5.46 3.37 -1.15
CA GLN A 6 -4.36 2.41 -1.39
C GLN A 6 -4.87 0.98 -1.45
N ALA A 7 -5.71 0.57 -0.49
CA ALA A 7 -6.33 -0.76 -0.51
C ALA A 7 -7.17 -1.01 -1.78
N ARG A 8 -7.84 0.02 -2.32
CA ARG A 8 -8.60 -0.11 -3.58
C ARG A 8 -7.69 -0.32 -4.78
N TRP A 9 -6.60 0.43 -4.88
CA TRP A 9 -5.61 0.21 -5.94
C TRP A 9 -5.00 -1.19 -5.86
N ALA A 10 -4.64 -1.63 -4.65
CA ALA A 10 -4.11 -2.96 -4.40
C ALA A 10 -5.10 -4.07 -4.81
N THR A 11 -6.38 -3.90 -4.49
CA THR A 11 -7.46 -4.83 -4.89
C THR A 11 -7.62 -4.87 -6.41
N GLY A 12 -7.71 -3.71 -7.05
CA GLY A 12 -7.90 -3.61 -8.51
C GLY A 12 -6.73 -4.23 -9.28
N GLN A 13 -5.50 -3.96 -8.85
CA GLN A 13 -4.30 -4.56 -9.44
C GLN A 13 -4.29 -6.09 -9.28
N ALA A 14 -4.65 -6.61 -8.11
CA ALA A 14 -4.77 -8.05 -7.90
C ALA A 14 -5.83 -8.69 -8.80
N GLN A 15 -6.97 -8.03 -9.00
CA GLN A 15 -8.00 -8.50 -9.93
C GLN A 15 -7.53 -8.45 -11.39
N CYS A 16 -6.83 -7.38 -11.80
CA CYS A 16 -6.22 -7.29 -13.12
C CYS A 16 -5.20 -8.41 -13.33
N LEU A 17 -4.37 -8.71 -12.33
CA LEU A 17 -3.43 -9.82 -12.36
C LEU A 17 -4.17 -11.14 -12.62
N VAL A 18 -5.20 -11.47 -11.86
CA VAL A 18 -5.98 -12.72 -12.05
C VAL A 18 -6.62 -12.78 -13.44
N LYS A 19 -7.23 -11.67 -13.90
CA LYS A 19 -7.93 -11.62 -15.19
C LYS A 19 -6.98 -11.68 -16.39
N LEU A 20 -5.85 -10.98 -16.32
CA LEU A 20 -4.97 -10.75 -17.47
C LEU A 20 -3.77 -11.70 -17.53
N THR A 21 -3.41 -12.40 -16.45
CA THR A 21 -2.25 -13.31 -16.47
C THR A 21 -2.39 -14.39 -17.55
N ARG A 22 -3.52 -15.08 -17.62
CA ARG A 22 -3.74 -16.14 -18.61
C ARG A 22 -3.79 -15.59 -20.06
N PRO A 23 -4.55 -14.52 -20.36
CA PRO A 23 -4.50 -13.84 -21.67
C PRO A 23 -3.09 -13.38 -22.08
N LEU A 24 -2.34 -12.74 -21.18
CA LEU A 24 -0.99 -12.23 -21.44
C LEU A 24 -0.02 -13.36 -21.78
N LEU A 25 -0.02 -14.44 -20.99
CA LEU A 25 0.86 -15.59 -21.23
C LEU A 25 0.54 -16.28 -22.56
N ARG A 26 -0.75 -16.32 -22.94
CA ARG A 26 -1.20 -16.86 -24.22
C ARG A 26 -0.93 -15.92 -25.40
N GLY A 27 -0.58 -14.66 -25.16
CA GLY A 27 -0.44 -13.64 -26.21
C GLY A 27 -1.78 -13.23 -26.83
N GLN A 28 -2.89 -13.51 -26.16
CA GLN A 28 -4.26 -13.24 -26.61
C GLN A 28 -4.80 -12.03 -25.85
N LEU A 29 -4.25 -10.85 -26.10
CA LEU A 29 -4.92 -9.60 -25.70
C LEU A 29 -6.00 -9.34 -26.75
N ASP A 30 -7.25 -9.45 -26.31
CA ASP A 30 -8.43 -9.37 -27.16
C ASP A 30 -8.40 -8.11 -28.05
N GLN A 31 -8.43 -8.30 -29.37
CA GLN A 31 -8.38 -7.22 -30.37
C GLN A 31 -9.71 -6.42 -30.46
N GLY A 32 -10.75 -6.83 -29.71
CA GLY A 32 -12.14 -6.50 -30.03
C GLY A 32 -12.91 -5.55 -29.10
N SER A 33 -12.33 -4.90 -28.09
CA SER A 33 -13.11 -4.07 -27.16
C SER A 33 -12.75 -2.58 -27.16
N GLY A 34 -13.36 -1.84 -28.09
CA GLY A 34 -13.72 -0.42 -27.92
C GLY A 34 -12.60 0.58 -27.60
N ALA A 35 -11.39 0.38 -28.14
CA ALA A 35 -10.34 1.39 -28.01
C ALA A 35 -10.71 2.66 -28.79
N ALA A 36 -10.40 3.83 -28.21
CA ALA A 36 -10.56 5.11 -28.88
C ALA A 36 -9.77 5.11 -30.23
N PRO A 37 -10.30 5.74 -31.30
CA PRO A 37 -9.73 5.67 -32.65
C PRO A 37 -8.23 6.00 -32.74
N GLU A 38 -7.75 6.90 -31.88
CA GLU A 38 -6.34 7.33 -31.86
C GLU A 38 -5.36 6.24 -31.39
N ALA A 39 -5.80 5.26 -30.60
CA ALA A 39 -4.95 4.16 -30.13
C ALA A 39 -4.88 2.98 -31.14
N GLN A 40 -5.69 3.03 -32.20
CA GLN A 40 -5.77 1.99 -33.22
C GLN A 40 -4.63 2.09 -34.25
N VAL A 41 -4.20 3.31 -34.58
CA VAL A 41 -3.25 3.60 -35.68
C VAL A 41 -1.85 3.03 -35.44
N SER A 42 -1.46 2.75 -34.20
CA SER A 42 -0.15 2.16 -33.86
C SER A 42 -0.17 0.64 -33.66
N ARG A 43 -1.34 -0.01 -33.75
CA ARG A 43 -1.57 -1.41 -33.31
C ARG A 43 -1.70 -2.44 -34.44
N ASP A 44 -1.56 -2.01 -35.68
CA ASP A 44 -1.79 -2.86 -36.88
C ASP A 44 -0.64 -3.83 -37.23
N SER A 45 0.36 -3.98 -36.36
CA SER A 45 1.31 -5.09 -36.48
C SER A 45 0.74 -6.31 -35.77
N GLY A 46 0.10 -7.21 -36.52
CA GLY A 46 -0.43 -8.50 -36.06
C GLY A 46 0.64 -9.50 -35.55
N LEU A 47 1.76 -9.00 -35.05
CA LEU A 47 2.84 -9.79 -34.48
C LEU A 47 2.45 -10.22 -33.05
N PRO A 48 2.52 -11.51 -32.73
CA PRO A 48 2.26 -11.98 -31.37
C PRO A 48 3.26 -11.32 -30.40
N LEU A 49 2.78 -10.90 -29.22
CA LEU A 49 3.63 -10.31 -28.19
C LEU A 49 4.87 -11.17 -27.94
N SER A 50 6.06 -10.55 -27.91
CA SER A 50 7.30 -11.22 -27.53
C SER A 50 7.19 -11.82 -26.13
N TRP A 51 7.83 -12.97 -25.90
CA TRP A 51 7.88 -13.61 -24.57
C TRP A 51 8.38 -12.66 -23.48
N ALA A 52 9.33 -11.78 -23.81
CA ALA A 52 9.82 -10.77 -22.88
C ALA A 52 8.70 -9.81 -22.45
N ALA A 53 7.91 -9.29 -23.40
CA ALA A 53 6.80 -8.39 -23.12
C ALA A 53 5.67 -9.07 -22.32
N ARG A 54 5.44 -10.37 -22.56
CA ARG A 54 4.46 -11.16 -21.78
C ARG A 54 4.89 -11.30 -20.32
N ILE A 55 6.14 -11.67 -20.09
CA ILE A 55 6.71 -11.83 -18.75
C ILE A 55 6.74 -10.48 -18.03
N GLU A 56 7.22 -9.43 -18.72
CA GLU A 56 7.23 -8.07 -18.18
C GLU A 56 5.83 -7.61 -17.76
N GLY A 57 4.80 -7.84 -18.59
CA GLY A 57 3.42 -7.50 -18.26
C GLY A 57 2.91 -8.21 -17.00
N VAL A 58 3.20 -9.51 -16.86
CA VAL A 58 2.83 -10.28 -15.66
C VAL A 58 3.60 -9.77 -14.42
N LEU A 59 4.90 -9.52 -14.55
CA LEU A 59 5.72 -8.98 -13.47
C LEU A 59 5.20 -7.59 -13.05
N HIS A 60 4.88 -6.73 -14.00
CA HIS A 60 4.35 -5.39 -13.74
C HIS A 60 3.00 -5.42 -12.99
N LEU A 61 2.10 -6.33 -13.37
CA LEU A 61 0.82 -6.52 -12.67
C LEU A 61 1.00 -7.11 -11.26
N SER A 62 2.08 -7.87 -11.02
CA SER A 62 2.35 -8.52 -9.74
C SER A 62 3.14 -7.68 -8.74
N VAL A 63 3.60 -6.47 -9.10
CA VAL A 63 4.39 -5.56 -8.24
C VAL A 63 3.76 -5.34 -6.85
N TRP A 64 2.43 -5.31 -6.76
CA TRP A 64 1.74 -5.09 -5.48
C TRP A 64 1.91 -6.25 -4.48
N LEU A 65 2.28 -7.45 -4.94
CA LEU A 65 2.64 -8.58 -4.08
C LEU A 65 3.85 -8.28 -3.19
N ALA A 66 4.60 -7.21 -3.45
CA ALA A 66 5.65 -6.74 -2.55
C ALA A 66 5.13 -6.47 -1.12
N HIS A 67 3.87 -6.07 -0.94
CA HIS A 67 3.29 -5.84 0.40
C HIS A 67 3.10 -7.14 1.22
N PRO A 68 2.43 -8.20 0.70
CA PRO A 68 2.37 -9.47 1.42
C PRO A 68 3.76 -10.08 1.61
N MET A 69 4.65 -9.96 0.62
CA MET A 69 6.01 -10.48 0.74
C MET A 69 6.82 -9.74 1.83
N SER A 70 6.69 -8.42 1.94
CA SER A 70 7.36 -7.64 3.00
C SER A 70 6.81 -7.99 4.39
N MET A 71 5.51 -8.27 4.50
CA MET A 71 4.91 -8.74 5.74
C MET A 71 5.44 -10.12 6.15
N VAL A 72 5.52 -11.07 5.21
CA VAL A 72 6.12 -12.39 5.44
C VAL A 72 7.59 -12.26 5.85
N LEU A 73 8.35 -11.39 5.17
CA LEU A 73 9.74 -11.12 5.51
C LEU A 73 9.88 -10.61 6.96
N LEU A 74 9.06 -9.66 7.39
CA LEU A 74 9.06 -9.20 8.78
C LEU A 74 8.79 -10.37 9.74
N LEU A 75 7.72 -11.14 9.49
CA LEU A 75 7.33 -12.26 10.35
C LEU A 75 8.42 -13.33 10.44
N LEU A 76 9.13 -13.62 9.34
CA LEU A 76 10.24 -14.58 9.33
C LEU A 76 11.53 -14.02 9.94
N THR A 77 11.70 -12.69 10.01
CA THR A 77 12.96 -12.11 10.50
C THR A 77 13.22 -12.45 11.96
N LEU A 78 12.22 -12.39 12.85
CA LEU A 78 12.41 -12.75 14.26
C LEU A 78 12.85 -14.20 14.47
N PRO A 79 12.16 -15.24 13.97
CA PRO A 79 12.61 -16.62 14.14
C PRO A 79 13.96 -16.87 13.47
N MET A 80 14.30 -16.19 12.38
CA MET A 80 15.64 -16.28 11.78
C MET A 80 16.73 -15.70 12.70
N VAL A 81 16.48 -14.53 13.31
CA VAL A 81 17.39 -13.90 14.26
C VAL A 81 17.58 -14.78 15.50
N LEU A 82 16.50 -15.32 16.06
CA LEU A 82 16.55 -16.21 17.22
C LEU A 82 17.21 -17.55 16.91
N GLY A 83 16.97 -18.09 15.71
CA GLY A 83 17.61 -19.30 15.20
C GLY A 83 19.07 -19.12 14.77
N ARG A 84 19.63 -17.92 14.92
CA ARG A 84 21.02 -17.56 14.54
C ARG A 84 21.35 -17.90 13.08
N ILE A 85 20.35 -17.83 12.21
CA ILE A 85 20.55 -18.06 10.77
C ILE A 85 21.32 -16.85 10.21
N PRO A 86 22.45 -17.05 9.51
CA PRO A 86 23.26 -15.94 9.01
C PRO A 86 22.46 -15.09 8.01
N MET A 87 22.04 -13.90 8.44
CA MET A 87 21.25 -12.98 7.61
C MET A 87 22.12 -12.05 6.75
N ALA A 88 23.40 -11.89 7.07
CA ALA A 88 24.28 -10.89 6.45
C ALA A 88 24.37 -11.05 4.93
N PHE A 89 24.60 -12.26 4.43
CA PHE A 89 24.70 -12.52 2.97
C PHE A 89 23.40 -12.20 2.23
N ASN A 90 22.26 -12.63 2.79
CA ASN A 90 20.94 -12.36 2.21
C ASN A 90 20.60 -10.86 2.23
N LEU A 91 20.97 -10.17 3.30
CA LEU A 91 20.76 -8.72 3.43
C LEU A 91 21.64 -7.94 2.45
N THR A 92 22.87 -8.36 2.18
CA THR A 92 23.73 -7.70 1.18
C THR A 92 23.12 -7.76 -0.22
N ILE A 93 22.64 -8.94 -0.64
CA ILE A 93 21.95 -9.08 -1.93
C ILE A 93 20.68 -8.23 -1.95
N PHE A 94 19.91 -8.24 -0.86
CA PHE A 94 18.71 -7.41 -0.73
C PHE A 94 19.01 -5.91 -0.88
N TRP A 95 20.06 -5.40 -0.24
CA TRP A 95 20.51 -4.01 -0.35
C TRP A 95 20.94 -3.65 -1.77
N LEU A 96 21.62 -4.56 -2.48
CA LEU A 96 21.99 -4.36 -3.88
C LEU A 96 20.76 -4.27 -4.79
N VAL A 97 19.79 -5.17 -4.61
CA VAL A 97 18.54 -5.15 -5.40
C VAL A 97 17.70 -3.91 -5.08
N ALA A 98 17.68 -3.46 -3.82
CA ALA A 98 16.98 -2.25 -3.40
C ALA A 98 17.51 -0.96 -4.06
N LEU A 99 18.75 -0.97 -4.58
CA LEU A 99 19.33 0.14 -5.32
C LEU A 99 18.59 0.40 -6.64
N GLY A 100 18.05 -0.64 -7.28
CA GLY A 100 17.35 -0.54 -8.57
C GLY A 100 16.17 0.44 -8.53
N PRO A 101 15.16 0.22 -7.67
CA PRO A 101 14.06 1.17 -7.48
C PRO A 101 14.55 2.57 -7.09
N PHE A 102 15.56 2.68 -6.22
CA PHE A 102 16.11 3.96 -5.81
C PHE A 102 16.69 4.76 -6.98
N VAL A 103 17.49 4.12 -7.84
CA VAL A 103 18.06 4.73 -9.05
C VAL A 103 16.96 5.10 -10.03
N ALA A 104 15.98 4.21 -10.26
CA ALA A 104 14.86 4.50 -11.15
C ALA A 104 14.05 5.72 -10.68
N PHE A 105 13.76 5.81 -9.39
CA PHE A 105 13.10 7.00 -8.82
C PHE A 105 13.97 8.25 -8.97
N ALA A 106 15.26 8.18 -8.66
CA ALA A 106 16.16 9.33 -8.78
C ALA A 106 16.24 9.86 -10.23
N LEU A 107 16.39 8.96 -11.21
CA LEU A 107 16.42 9.32 -12.62
C LEU A 107 15.08 9.90 -13.09
N SER A 108 13.96 9.29 -12.70
CA SER A 108 12.62 9.79 -13.06
C SER A 108 12.38 11.20 -12.51
N GLN A 109 12.73 11.45 -11.24
CA GLN A 109 12.54 12.76 -10.62
C GLN A 109 13.47 13.81 -11.23
N ARG A 110 14.72 13.45 -11.52
CA ARG A 110 15.67 14.35 -12.19
C ARG A 110 15.20 14.76 -13.58
N HIS A 111 14.55 13.85 -14.31
CA HIS A 111 14.03 14.13 -15.65
C HIS A 111 12.77 15.00 -15.61
N LEU A 112 11.86 14.74 -14.66
CA LEU A 112 10.57 15.42 -14.58
C LEU A 112 10.62 16.78 -13.88
N TYR A 113 11.55 16.97 -12.93
CA TYR A 113 11.49 18.10 -12.00
C TYR A 113 12.84 18.78 -11.78
N PRO A 114 12.92 20.12 -11.89
CA PRO A 114 14.12 20.87 -11.53
C PRO A 114 14.52 20.71 -10.04
N ASP A 115 13.53 20.56 -9.15
CA ASP A 115 13.73 20.44 -7.70
C ASP A 115 13.85 18.97 -7.21
N TRP A 116 14.29 18.06 -8.08
CA TRP A 116 14.32 16.61 -7.83
C TRP A 116 15.04 16.20 -6.53
N LYS A 117 16.13 16.88 -6.15
CA LYS A 117 16.88 16.59 -4.91
C LYS A 117 16.00 16.76 -3.68
N ARG A 118 15.20 17.83 -3.65
CA ARG A 118 14.26 18.11 -2.55
C ARG A 118 13.16 17.05 -2.49
N ARG A 119 12.67 16.60 -3.64
CA ARG A 119 11.67 15.52 -3.74
C ARG A 119 12.25 14.18 -3.23
N MET A 120 13.51 13.89 -3.56
CA MET A 120 14.20 12.70 -3.06
C MET A 120 14.34 12.67 -1.54
N MET A 121 14.42 13.82 -0.86
CA MET A 121 14.44 13.86 0.61
C MET A 121 13.14 13.33 1.24
N PHE A 122 12.03 13.27 0.51
CA PHE A 122 10.77 12.68 1.00
C PHE A 122 10.68 11.16 0.78
N MET A 123 11.63 10.54 0.07
CA MET A 123 11.61 9.09 -0.17
C MET A 123 11.62 8.24 1.11
N PRO A 124 12.40 8.57 2.16
CA PRO A 124 12.32 7.82 3.42
C PRO A 124 10.92 7.86 4.05
N VAL A 125 10.24 9.01 3.97
CA VAL A 125 8.85 9.15 4.44
C VAL A 125 7.92 8.29 3.59
N LEU A 126 8.11 8.30 2.26
CA LEU A 126 7.32 7.47 1.35
C LEU A 126 7.52 5.98 1.62
N ALA A 127 8.76 5.54 1.87
CA ALA A 127 9.09 4.17 2.23
C ALA A 127 8.43 3.78 3.56
N LEU A 128 8.48 4.67 4.57
CA LEU A 128 7.85 4.45 5.86
C LEU A 128 6.33 4.29 5.72
N LEU A 129 5.68 5.19 4.98
CA LEU A 129 4.24 5.11 4.70
C LEU A 129 3.88 3.85 3.91
N GLY A 130 4.67 3.51 2.89
CA GLY A 130 4.47 2.30 2.07
C GLY A 130 4.56 1.03 2.91
N THR A 131 5.57 0.92 3.76
CA THR A 131 5.73 -0.20 4.70
C THR A 131 4.56 -0.28 5.68
N GLY A 132 4.13 0.86 6.25
CA GLY A 132 3.01 0.89 7.20
C GLY A 132 1.66 0.45 6.59
N LEU A 133 1.48 0.64 5.28
CA LEU A 133 0.27 0.21 4.57
C LEU A 133 0.26 -1.28 4.24
N ALA A 134 1.37 -2.00 4.43
CA ALA A 134 1.55 -3.37 3.94
C ALA A 134 0.49 -4.35 4.44
N LEU A 135 0.08 -4.30 5.72
CA LEU A 135 -0.98 -5.17 6.23
C LEU A 135 -2.32 -4.90 5.53
N SER A 136 -2.72 -3.62 5.45
CA SER A 136 -3.99 -3.24 4.85
C SER A 136 -4.07 -3.56 3.35
N ASN A 137 -2.97 -3.37 2.64
CA ASN A 137 -2.84 -3.72 1.23
C ASN A 137 -2.81 -5.24 1.04
N THR A 138 -2.13 -5.99 1.93
CA THR A 138 -2.11 -7.46 1.91
C THR A 138 -3.51 -8.04 2.04
N VAL A 139 -4.31 -7.54 2.98
CA VAL A 139 -5.71 -7.95 3.13
C VAL A 139 -6.53 -7.61 1.87
N ALA A 140 -6.28 -6.46 1.24
CA ALA A 140 -6.97 -6.04 0.03
C ALA A 140 -6.56 -6.89 -1.20
N ILE A 141 -5.28 -7.22 -1.32
CA ILE A 141 -4.73 -8.10 -2.35
C ILE A 141 -5.31 -9.50 -2.19
N ALA A 142 -5.31 -10.06 -0.98
CA ALA A 142 -5.91 -11.37 -0.72
C ALA A 142 -7.38 -11.40 -1.16
N ARG A 143 -8.16 -10.36 -0.86
CA ARG A 143 -9.53 -10.22 -1.37
C ARG A 143 -9.60 -10.14 -2.89
N GLY A 144 -8.70 -9.39 -3.54
CA GLY A 144 -8.67 -9.26 -5.00
C GLY A 144 -8.24 -10.54 -5.73
N LEU A 145 -7.40 -11.36 -5.10
CA LEU A 145 -6.97 -12.66 -5.63
C LEU A 145 -8.03 -13.75 -5.44
N LEU A 146 -8.69 -13.78 -4.28
CA LEU A 146 -9.64 -14.83 -3.89
C LEU A 146 -11.10 -14.50 -4.25
N GLY A 147 -11.45 -13.21 -4.30
CA GLY A 147 -12.83 -12.75 -4.46
C GLY A 147 -13.21 -12.55 -5.92
N ARG A 148 -14.35 -13.14 -6.31
CA ARG A 148 -15.10 -12.75 -7.52
C ARG A 148 -16.14 -11.71 -7.11
N ASP A 149 -16.17 -10.58 -7.80
CA ASP A 149 -17.11 -9.45 -7.62
C ASP A 149 -17.09 -8.73 -6.26
N LEU A 150 -16.08 -7.88 -6.07
CA LEU A 150 -16.02 -6.97 -4.93
C LEU A 150 -16.83 -5.69 -5.22
N VAL A 151 -17.83 -5.42 -4.38
CA VAL A 151 -18.60 -4.16 -4.42
C VAL A 151 -17.65 -2.97 -4.33
N PHE A 152 -17.68 -2.12 -5.35
CA PHE A 152 -16.83 -0.94 -5.44
C PHE A 152 -17.22 0.10 -4.37
N LYS A 153 -16.52 0.07 -3.24
CA LYS A 153 -16.67 1.10 -2.21
C LYS A 153 -15.98 2.37 -2.65
N ARG A 154 -16.75 3.41 -3.00
CA ARG A 154 -16.22 4.74 -3.37
C ARG A 154 -15.38 5.32 -2.24
N THR A 155 -14.32 6.06 -2.58
CA THR A 155 -13.56 6.78 -1.57
C THR A 155 -14.37 7.97 -1.08
N PRO A 156 -14.42 8.19 0.24
CA PRO A 156 -15.04 9.40 0.77
C PRO A 156 -14.28 10.62 0.27
N LYS A 157 -14.99 11.55 -0.37
CA LYS A 157 -14.47 12.88 -0.73
C LYS A 157 -14.94 13.82 0.37
N PHE A 158 -14.00 14.34 1.16
CA PHE A 158 -14.33 15.12 2.36
C PHE A 158 -14.55 16.61 2.09
N SER A 159 -14.50 17.07 0.82
CA SER A 159 -14.68 18.48 0.40
C SER A 159 -14.04 19.50 1.34
N VAL A 160 -12.81 19.20 1.80
CA VAL A 160 -12.03 20.09 2.66
C VAL A 160 -11.40 21.13 1.75
N GLU A 161 -12.03 22.30 1.66
CA GLU A 161 -11.62 23.38 0.76
C GLU A 161 -10.80 24.45 1.50
N ARG A 162 -11.00 24.58 2.83
CA ARG A 162 -10.34 25.60 3.64
C ARG A 162 -9.50 24.99 4.77
N ARG A 163 -8.44 25.72 5.14
CA ARG A 163 -7.59 25.39 6.29
C ARG A 163 -8.42 25.59 7.57
N GLY A 164 -8.90 24.51 8.17
CA GLY A 164 -9.78 24.54 9.36
C GLY A 164 -11.10 23.75 9.20
N ASP A 165 -11.40 23.24 8.01
CA ASP A 165 -12.56 22.36 7.81
C ASP A 165 -12.40 21.05 8.61
N ASN A 166 -13.35 20.79 9.50
CA ASN A 166 -13.36 19.60 10.34
C ASN A 166 -13.91 18.39 9.55
N TRP A 167 -13.01 17.48 9.22
CA TRP A 167 -13.35 16.16 8.65
C TRP A 167 -14.04 15.21 9.64
N THR A 168 -13.91 15.46 10.94
CA THR A 168 -14.47 14.67 12.05
C THR A 168 -15.97 14.95 12.16
N GLY A 169 -16.79 13.90 12.06
CA GLY A 169 -18.25 14.01 12.12
C GLY A 169 -18.96 14.26 10.78
N ASN A 170 -18.25 14.27 9.64
CA ASN A 170 -18.91 14.30 8.33
C ASN A 170 -19.66 12.95 8.06
N ARG A 171 -20.72 12.95 7.25
CA ARG A 171 -21.46 11.74 6.81
C ARG A 171 -20.55 10.65 6.20
N TYR A 172 -19.37 11.06 5.73
CA TYR A 172 -18.33 10.22 5.17
C TYR A 172 -17.29 9.69 6.18
N ALA A 173 -17.43 9.98 7.48
CA ALA A 173 -16.55 9.50 8.53
C ALA A 173 -16.47 7.96 8.49
N LEU A 174 -15.25 7.45 8.45
CA LEU A 174 -15.02 6.03 8.21
C LEU A 174 -15.14 5.25 9.52
N PRO A 175 -15.88 4.13 9.54
CA PRO A 175 -15.90 3.27 10.72
C PRO A 175 -14.51 2.70 11.00
N PHE A 176 -14.26 2.45 12.28
CA PHE A 176 -13.08 1.76 12.78
C PHE A 176 -12.85 0.45 12.02
N GLN A 177 -11.59 0.15 11.73
CA GLN A 177 -11.18 -1.08 11.05
C GLN A 177 -10.30 -1.91 11.98
N TRP A 178 -10.69 -3.16 12.23
CA TRP A 178 -9.91 -4.12 13.03
C TRP A 178 -8.46 -4.31 12.56
N VAL A 179 -8.18 -4.02 11.28
CA VAL A 179 -6.83 -4.00 10.69
C VAL A 179 -5.88 -3.07 11.47
N THR A 180 -6.38 -2.00 12.09
CA THR A 180 -5.57 -1.08 12.90
C THR A 180 -4.93 -1.76 14.12
N PHE A 181 -5.62 -2.70 14.76
CA PHE A 181 -5.01 -3.50 15.83
C PHE A 181 -3.90 -4.40 15.29
N GLY A 182 -4.09 -4.97 14.10
CA GLY A 182 -3.05 -5.77 13.44
C GLY A 182 -1.80 -4.93 13.10
N GLU A 183 -1.98 -3.67 12.70
CA GLU A 183 -0.85 -2.75 12.46
C GLU A 183 -0.08 -2.47 13.76
N LEU A 184 -0.77 -2.18 14.86
CA LEU A 184 -0.12 -1.97 16.16
C LEU A 184 0.57 -3.25 16.67
N ALA A 185 -0.03 -4.42 16.47
CA ALA A 185 0.58 -5.70 16.82
C ALA A 185 1.86 -5.96 15.99
N LEU A 186 1.84 -5.67 14.69
CA LEU A 186 3.03 -5.76 13.83
C LEU A 186 4.11 -4.74 14.21
N ALA A 187 3.72 -3.54 14.67
CA ALA A 187 4.66 -2.56 15.20
C ALA A 187 5.36 -3.09 16.47
N ALA A 188 4.60 -3.64 17.41
CA ALA A 188 5.16 -4.27 18.62
C ALA A 188 6.06 -5.45 18.27
N TYR A 189 5.65 -6.30 17.33
CA TYR A 189 6.46 -7.40 16.81
C TYR A 189 7.78 -6.91 16.21
N ALA A 190 7.74 -5.84 15.41
CA ALA A 190 8.93 -5.25 14.82
C ALA A 190 9.88 -4.68 15.91
N VAL A 191 9.35 -4.08 16.98
CA VAL A 191 10.17 -3.61 18.12
C VAL A 191 10.89 -4.77 18.80
N VAL A 192 10.18 -5.87 19.09
CA VAL A 192 10.79 -7.09 19.63
C VAL A 192 11.87 -7.62 18.69
N THR A 193 11.62 -7.58 17.39
CA THR A 193 12.58 -8.01 16.36
C THR A 193 13.83 -7.12 16.32
N VAL A 194 13.70 -5.80 16.47
CA VAL A 194 14.83 -4.88 16.61
C VAL A 194 15.66 -5.22 17.84
N ALA A 195 15.01 -5.41 19.00
CA ALA A 195 15.69 -5.76 20.24
C ALA A 195 16.45 -7.09 20.10
N ALA A 196 15.81 -8.12 19.54
CA ALA A 196 16.46 -9.39 19.26
C ALA A 196 17.65 -9.24 18.30
N ALA A 197 17.52 -8.43 17.24
CA ALA A 197 18.58 -8.19 16.27
C ALA A 197 19.79 -7.51 16.92
N LEU A 198 19.57 -6.54 17.81
CA LEU A 198 20.64 -5.86 18.57
C LEU A 198 21.37 -6.83 19.50
N VAL A 199 20.62 -7.62 20.29
CA VAL A 199 21.21 -8.58 21.24
C VAL A 199 21.99 -9.68 20.51
N MET A 200 21.53 -10.11 19.34
CA MET A 200 22.20 -11.13 18.52
C MET A 200 23.29 -10.57 17.59
N GLY A 201 23.57 -9.26 17.63
CA GLY A 201 24.63 -8.62 16.84
C GLY A 201 24.30 -8.42 15.34
N ASN A 202 23.03 -8.53 14.93
CA ASN A 202 22.58 -8.35 13.55
C ASN A 202 22.32 -6.86 13.21
N TYR A 203 23.34 -6.02 13.33
CA TYR A 203 23.21 -4.57 13.18
C TYR A 203 22.76 -4.12 11.78
N LEU A 204 23.12 -4.84 10.72
CA LEU A 204 22.72 -4.52 9.35
C LEU A 204 21.19 -4.59 9.12
N ALA A 205 20.47 -5.38 9.93
CA ALA A 205 19.01 -5.49 9.82
C ALA A 205 18.28 -4.33 10.51
N VAL A 206 18.93 -3.65 11.46
CA VAL A 206 18.27 -2.66 12.34
C VAL A 206 17.66 -1.49 11.57
N PRO A 207 18.35 -0.81 10.63
CA PRO A 207 17.74 0.31 9.89
C PRO A 207 16.49 -0.10 9.10
N PHE A 208 16.50 -1.32 8.55
CA PHE A 208 15.36 -1.87 7.82
C PHE A 208 14.21 -2.22 8.76
N LEU A 209 14.49 -2.80 9.94
CA LEU A 209 13.48 -3.10 10.94
C LEU A 209 12.86 -1.84 11.56
N LEU A 210 13.63 -0.77 11.73
CA LEU A 210 13.12 0.53 12.19
C LEU A 210 12.11 1.13 11.20
N LEU A 211 12.23 0.85 9.89
CA LEU A 211 11.23 1.25 8.90
C LEU A 211 9.88 0.55 9.15
N TYR A 212 9.88 -0.73 9.56
CA TYR A 212 8.66 -1.43 9.94
C TYR A 212 8.07 -0.90 11.23
N VAL A 213 8.91 -0.65 12.26
CA VAL A 213 8.46 -0.04 13.51
C VAL A 213 7.78 1.29 13.23
N GLY A 214 8.47 2.21 12.56
CA GLY A 214 7.96 3.54 12.25
C GLY A 214 6.71 3.49 11.35
N GLY A 215 6.72 2.66 10.30
CA GLY A 215 5.62 2.55 9.36
C GLY A 215 4.34 2.02 10.00
N TYR A 216 4.41 0.87 10.67
CA TYR A 216 3.25 0.26 11.31
C TYR A 216 2.77 1.05 12.52
N ALA A 217 3.69 1.60 13.33
CA ALA A 217 3.30 2.46 14.45
C ALA A 217 2.58 3.72 13.95
N TYR A 218 3.11 4.40 12.92
CA TYR A 218 2.48 5.60 12.38
C TYR A 218 1.07 5.32 11.85
N ILE A 219 0.91 4.33 10.96
CA ILE A 219 -0.40 4.01 10.37
C ILE A 219 -1.38 3.48 11.45
N GLY A 220 -0.91 2.68 12.40
CA GLY A 220 -1.71 2.16 13.50
C GLY A 220 -2.18 3.25 14.46
N LEU A 221 -1.28 4.14 14.90
CA LEU A 221 -1.60 5.23 15.82
C LEU A 221 -2.51 6.28 15.18
N VAL A 222 -2.27 6.64 13.92
CA VAL A 222 -3.18 7.54 13.18
C VAL A 222 -4.56 6.89 13.03
N GLY A 223 -4.61 5.59 12.73
CA GLY A 223 -5.88 4.85 12.65
C GLY A 223 -6.65 4.83 13.97
N LEU A 224 -5.94 4.71 15.10
CA LEU A 224 -6.54 4.74 16.45
C LEU A 224 -7.02 6.14 16.81
N HIS A 225 -6.21 7.17 16.52
CA HIS A 225 -6.58 8.57 16.71
C HIS A 225 -7.84 8.93 15.90
N ASP A 226 -7.91 8.56 14.62
CA ASP A 226 -9.07 8.78 13.77
C ASP A 226 -10.32 8.07 14.31
N ALA A 227 -10.16 6.86 14.86
CA ALA A 227 -11.26 6.11 15.46
C ALA A 227 -11.79 6.77 16.72
N TRP A 228 -10.88 7.22 17.59
CA TRP A 228 -11.21 7.91 18.83
C TRP A 228 -11.89 9.26 18.56
N ALA A 229 -11.35 10.06 17.64
CA ALA A 229 -11.94 11.33 17.22
C ALA A 229 -13.35 11.13 16.64
N ASN A 230 -13.55 10.09 15.82
CA ASN A 230 -14.87 9.75 15.30
C ASN A 230 -15.83 9.26 16.40
N TRP A 231 -15.36 8.50 17.38
CA TRP A 231 -16.17 8.05 18.51
C TRP A 231 -16.66 9.23 19.35
N GLN A 232 -15.80 10.22 19.62
CA GLN A 232 -16.17 11.45 20.34
C GLN A 232 -17.15 12.34 19.56
N ALA A 233 -17.11 12.32 18.23
CA ALA A 233 -18.00 13.12 17.39
C ALA A 233 -19.41 12.51 17.22
N ARG A 234 -19.57 11.18 17.39
CA ARG A 234 -20.86 10.47 17.22
C ARG A 234 -22.00 10.99 18.11
N PRO A 235 -21.81 11.27 19.41
CA PRO A 235 -22.87 11.83 20.27
C PRO A 235 -23.34 13.22 19.82
N ARG A 236 -22.43 14.02 19.24
CA ARG A 236 -22.75 15.39 18.76
C ARG A 236 -23.64 15.34 17.51
N LEU A 237 -23.38 14.41 16.60
CA LEU A 237 -24.19 14.21 15.40
C LEU A 237 -25.61 13.73 15.71
N ALA A 238 -25.75 12.81 16.66
CA ALA A 238 -27.07 12.33 17.09
C ALA A 238 -27.92 13.49 17.64
N ARG A 239 -27.31 14.40 18.41
CA ARG A 239 -27.99 15.60 18.94
C ARG A 239 -28.34 16.63 17.86
N SER A 240 -27.45 16.89 16.90
CA SER A 240 -27.73 17.82 15.80
C SER A 240 -28.79 17.30 14.82
N ALA A 241 -28.83 15.99 14.54
CA ALA A 241 -29.88 15.39 13.72
C ALA A 241 -31.25 15.48 14.42
N VAL A 242 -31.31 15.20 15.73
CA VAL A 242 -32.54 15.36 16.53
C VAL A 242 -32.99 16.83 16.60
N ALA A 243 -32.06 17.78 16.73
CA ALA A 243 -32.38 19.21 16.75
C ALA A 243 -32.89 19.73 15.39
N ALA A 244 -32.35 19.22 14.28
CA ALA A 244 -32.81 19.57 12.93
C ALA A 244 -34.23 19.04 12.66
N ASP A 245 -34.56 17.84 13.12
CA ASP A 245 -35.93 17.29 13.03
C ASP A 245 -36.92 18.02 13.95
N SER A 246 -36.48 18.57 15.09
CA SER A 246 -37.35 19.35 15.98
C SER A 246 -37.70 20.75 15.46
N HIS A 247 -36.91 21.31 14.55
CA HIS A 247 -37.18 22.60 13.91
C HIS A 247 -38.05 22.50 12.66
N ASN A 248 -38.37 21.28 12.22
CA ASN A 248 -39.15 21.01 11.01
C ASN A 248 -40.56 20.47 11.32
N LYS A 249 -41.04 20.69 12.55
CA LYS A 249 -42.42 20.47 13.00
C LYS A 249 -43.00 21.79 13.49
#